data_AF-A0A845MTQ3-F1
#
_entry.id   AF-A0A845MTQ3-F1
#
_cell.length_a   1.000
_cell.length_b   1.000
_cell.length_c   1.000
_cell.angle_alpha   90.00
_cell.angle_beta   90.00
_cell.angle_gamma   90.00
#
_symmetry.space_group_name_H-M   'P 1'
#
loop_
_entity.id
_entity.type
_entity.pdbx_description
1 polymer ?
#
loop_
_entity_poly.entity_id
_entity_poly.type
_entity_poly.pdbx_seq_one_letter_code
_entity_poly.pdbx_strand_id
1 'polypeptide(L)'
;MANRLYIASANAPLSDRFQEMLDMLMTGAAFGLPTTLWLTDGCLNALAALPANDSLSQLADFGVRCVASETAAPGYLQVEKLSAATLRNLSSDCQQVLVF
;
A
#
# COMPACT_ATOMS: atom_id res chain seq x y z
N MET A 1 -3.98 9.68 -17.04
CA MET A 1 -3.27 9.97 -15.77
C MET A 1 -2.46 8.74 -15.42
N ALA A 2 -1.14 8.89 -15.20
CA ALA A 2 -0.28 7.76 -14.88
C ALA A 2 -0.53 7.31 -13.44
N ASN A 3 -1.36 6.28 -13.26
CA ASN A 3 -1.66 5.73 -11.95
C ASN A 3 -0.57 4.73 -11.58
N ARG A 4 0.16 4.99 -10.49
CA ARG A 4 1.22 4.09 -9.99
C ARG A 4 0.67 3.24 -8.86
N LEU A 5 0.78 1.93 -9.02
CA LEU A 5 0.42 0.95 -8.02
C LEU A 5 1.67 0.37 -7.38
N TYR A 6 1.73 0.43 -6.05
CA TYR A 6 2.74 -0.22 -5.25
C TYR A 6 2.08 -1.40 -4.55
N ILE A 7 2.65 -2.59 -4.66
CA ILE A 7 2.14 -3.81 -4.02
C ILE A 7 3.17 -4.26 -2.99
N ALA A 8 2.77 -4.23 -1.72
CA ALA A 8 3.58 -4.75 -0.64
C ALA A 8 3.17 -6.21 -0.38
N SER A 9 4.11 -7.14 -0.65
CA SER A 9 3.96 -8.56 -0.38
C SER A 9 4.22 -8.90 1.10
N ALA A 10 4.01 -10.16 1.47
CA ALA A 10 4.18 -10.63 2.85
C ALA A 10 5.57 -10.36 3.45
N ASN A 11 6.60 -10.32 2.62
CA ASN A 11 7.97 -10.11 3.05
C ASN A 11 8.39 -8.64 2.97
N ALA A 12 7.57 -7.77 2.36
CA ALA A 12 7.91 -6.37 2.19
C ALA A 12 8.24 -5.71 3.54
N PRO A 13 7.44 -5.82 4.61
CA PRO A 13 7.73 -5.18 5.91
C PRO A 13 9.02 -5.65 6.59
N LEU A 14 9.57 -6.79 6.18
CA LEU A 14 10.80 -7.38 6.73
C LEU A 14 12.05 -6.89 5.99
N SER A 15 11.88 -6.14 4.90
CA SER A 15 12.96 -5.62 4.06
C SER A 15 13.25 -4.16 4.39
N ASP A 16 14.53 -3.79 4.39
CA ASP A 16 14.96 -2.39 4.53
C ASP A 16 14.38 -1.49 3.44
N ARG A 17 14.06 -2.06 2.27
CA ARG A 17 13.42 -1.35 1.15
C ARG A 17 11.97 -0.95 1.40
N PHE A 18 11.35 -1.47 2.45
CA PHE A 18 9.99 -1.10 2.80
C PHE A 18 9.88 0.39 3.12
N GLN A 19 10.83 0.89 3.93
CA GLN A 19 10.84 2.30 4.31
C GLN A 19 11.07 3.20 3.09
N GLU A 20 12.02 2.83 2.22
CA GLU A 20 12.27 3.54 0.96
C GLU A 20 11.02 3.61 0.06
N MET A 21 10.25 2.52 -0.01
CA MET A 21 8.99 2.47 -0.75
C MET A 21 7.97 3.45 -0.18
N LEU A 22 7.82 3.49 1.15
CA LEU A 22 6.91 4.43 1.83
C LEU A 22 7.33 5.88 1.55
N ASP A 23 8.62 6.19 1.61
CA ASP A 23 9.14 7.52 1.31
C ASP A 23 8.88 7.94 -0.14
N MET A 24 9.05 7.01 -1.10
CA MET A 24 8.72 7.26 -2.51
C MET A 24 7.22 7.49 -2.72
N LEU A 25 6.36 6.74 -2.03
CA LEU A 25 4.91 6.91 -2.05
C LEU A 25 4.49 8.28 -1.54
N MET A 26 4.97 8.67 -0.35
CA MET A 26 4.68 9.96 0.26
C MET A 26 5.18 11.11 -0.62
N THR A 27 6.40 10.99 -1.17
CA THR A 27 6.97 11.97 -2.09
C THR A 27 6.11 12.10 -3.36
N GLY A 28 5.71 10.98 -3.97
CA GLY A 28 4.84 10.97 -5.15
C GLY A 28 3.49 11.65 -4.88
N ALA A 29 2.86 11.34 -3.75
CA ALA A 29 1.61 11.94 -3.34
C ALA A 29 1.74 13.45 -3.07
N ALA A 30 2.83 13.89 -2.45
CA ALA A 30 3.13 15.30 -2.22
C ALA A 30 3.30 16.10 -3.53
N PHE A 31 3.76 15.47 -4.62
CA PHE A 31 3.80 16.07 -5.96
C PHE A 31 2.44 16.04 -6.69
N GLY A 32 1.36 15.59 -6.03
CA GLY A 32 0.04 15.47 -6.63
C GLY A 32 -0.09 14.31 -7.62
N LEU A 33 0.84 13.34 -7.59
CA LEU A 33 0.73 12.14 -8.41
C LEU A 33 -0.23 11.16 -7.75
N PRO A 34 -1.16 10.56 -8.52
CA PRO A 34 -2.06 9.55 -7.98
C PRO A 34 -1.26 8.28 -7.66
N THR A 35 -1.05 8.05 -6.37
CA THR A 35 -0.30 6.92 -5.83
C THR A 35 -1.23 6.02 -5.03
N THR A 36 -1.20 4.73 -5.35
CA THR A 36 -1.99 3.72 -4.63
C THR A 36 -1.05 2.66 -4.08
N LEU A 37 -1.18 2.37 -2.78
CA LEU A 37 -0.50 1.27 -2.10
C LEU A 37 -1.49 0.15 -1.84
N TRP A 38 -1.23 -1.02 -2.40
CA TRP A 38 -1.93 -2.25 -2.09
C TRP A 38 -1.14 -3.07 -1.07
N LEU A 39 -1.71 -3.23 0.12
CA LEU A 39 -1.22 -4.12 1.16
C LEU A 39 -1.89 -5.49 1.00
N THR A 40 -1.10 -6.50 0.67
CA THR A 40 -1.59 -7.89 0.59
C THR A 40 -1.93 -8.45 1.98
N ASP A 41 -2.78 -9.46 2.06
CA ASP A 41 -3.15 -10.09 3.35
C ASP A 41 -1.92 -10.57 4.13
N GLY A 42 -0.93 -11.13 3.43
CA GLY A 42 0.34 -11.54 4.04
C GLY A 42 1.15 -10.37 4.59
N CYS A 43 1.13 -9.22 3.90
CA CYS A 43 1.80 -8.00 4.38
C CYS A 43 1.12 -7.46 5.64
N LEU A 44 -0.21 -7.40 5.64
CA LEU A 44 -0.97 -6.96 6.81
C LEU A 44 -0.74 -7.87 8.02
N ASN A 45 -0.67 -9.19 7.79
CA ASN A 45 -0.37 -10.14 8.86
C ASN A 45 1.05 -9.96 9.42
N ALA A 46 2.04 -9.72 8.54
CA ALA A 46 3.39 -9.40 8.97
C ALA A 46 3.45 -8.08 9.76
N LEU A 47 2.76 -7.04 9.27
CA LEU A 47 2.66 -5.74 9.95
C LEU A 47 1.95 -5.80 11.31
N ALA A 48 1.04 -6.77 11.50
CA ALA A 48 0.40 -7.00 12.79
C ALA A 48 1.36 -7.62 13.83
N ALA A 49 2.40 -8.33 13.38
CA ALA A 49 3.42 -8.93 14.24
C ALA A 49 4.62 -8.00 14.50
N LEU A 50 4.71 -6.89 13.77
CA LEU A 50 5.78 -5.90 13.87
C LEU A 50 5.33 -4.69 14.72
N PRO A 51 6.29 -3.93 15.29
CA PRO A 51 5.97 -2.66 15.94
C PRO A 51 5.27 -1.70 14.97
N ALA A 52 4.43 -0.82 15.53
CA ALA A 52 3.72 0.18 14.74
C ALA A 52 4.72 1.02 13.92
N ASN A 53 4.39 1.21 12.64
CA ASN A 53 5.18 2.04 11.73
C ASN A 53 4.45 3.37 11.51
N ASP A 54 5.06 4.46 11.98
CA ASP A 54 4.48 5.81 11.89
C ASP A 54 4.33 6.31 10.45
N SER A 55 5.20 5.89 9.53
CA SER A 55 5.10 6.27 8.12
C SER A 55 3.85 5.67 7.48
N LEU A 56 3.48 4.44 7.84
CA LEU A 56 2.27 3.78 7.35
C LEU A 56 0.99 4.51 7.79
N SER A 57 0.93 5.01 9.03
CA SER A 57 -0.25 5.74 9.51
C SER A 57 -0.41 7.11 8.86
N GLN A 58 0.69 7.74 8.45
CA GLN A 58 0.71 9.05 7.79
C GLN A 58 0.41 9.00 6.28
N LEU A 59 0.47 7.83 5.64
CA LEU A 59 0.25 7.71 4.19
C LEU A 59 -1.05 8.37 3.71
N ALA A 60 -2.14 8.17 4.44
CA ALA A 60 -3.43 8.76 4.11
C ALA A 60 -3.41 10.30 4.20
N ASP A 61 -2.68 10.86 5.17
CA ASP A 61 -2.54 12.31 5.36
C ASP A 61 -1.74 12.96 4.21
N PHE A 62 -0.81 12.23 3.61
CA PHE A 62 -0.08 12.64 2.40
C PHE A 62 -0.89 12.45 1.11
N GLY A 63 -2.09 11.87 1.18
CA GLY A 63 -2.94 11.62 0.01
C GLY A 63 -2.63 10.31 -0.72
N VAL A 64 -1.90 9.38 -0.09
CA VAL A 64 -1.67 8.03 -0.64
C VAL A 64 -2.92 7.18 -0.39
N ARG A 65 -3.47 6.59 -1.46
CA ARG A 65 -4.61 5.68 -1.35
C ARG A 65 -4.11 4.30 -0.91
N CYS A 66 -4.40 3.90 0.32
CA CYS A 66 -4.06 2.57 0.82
C CYS A 66 -5.24 1.61 0.64
N VAL A 67 -5.02 0.48 -0.03
CA VAL A 67 -6.05 -0.52 -0.32
C VAL A 67 -5.64 -1.89 0.16
N ALA A 68 -6.62 -2.70 0.55
CA ALA A 68 -6.45 -4.07 0.98
C ALA A 68 -7.59 -4.96 0.47
N SER A 69 -7.40 -6.28 0.54
CA SER A 69 -8.50 -7.22 0.29
C SER A 69 -9.63 -7.00 1.29
N GLU A 70 -10.88 -7.18 0.86
CA GLU A 70 -12.03 -7.18 1.77
C GLU A 70 -11.95 -8.26 2.85
N THR A 71 -11.26 -9.37 2.54
CA THR A 71 -10.98 -10.48 3.46
C THR A 71 -9.86 -10.17 4.46
N ALA A 72 -9.18 -9.03 4.31
CA ALA A 72 -8.09 -8.67 5.20
C ALA A 72 -8.58 -8.45 6.63
N ALA A 73 -7.78 -8.94 7.58
CA ALA A 73 -8.03 -8.72 9.00
C ALA A 73 -8.09 -7.21 9.31
N PRO A 74 -9.00 -6.76 10.18
CA PRO A 74 -8.99 -5.38 10.65
C PRO A 74 -7.67 -5.12 11.39
N GLY A 75 -6.84 -4.25 10.81
CA GLY A 75 -5.59 -3.78 11.41
C GLY A 75 -5.74 -2.38 12.00
N TYR A 76 -4.65 -1.88 12.59
CA TYR A 76 -4.53 -0.48 13.04
C TYR A 76 -4.41 0.52 11.88
N LEU A 77 -4.23 0.01 10.66
CA LEU A 77 -4.02 0.79 9.45
C LEU A 77 -5.34 1.17 8.77
N GLN A 78 -5.48 2.45 8.44
CA GLN A 78 -6.60 2.96 7.66
C GLN A 78 -6.43 2.54 6.19
N VAL A 79 -7.08 1.45 5.81
CA VAL A 79 -7.04 0.89 4.45
C VAL A 79 -8.45 0.77 3.89
N GLU A 80 -8.60 1.13 2.62
CA GLU A 80 -9.83 0.89 1.87
C GLU A 80 -9.92 -0.59 1.49
N LYS A 81 -10.98 -1.25 1.95
CA LYS A 81 -11.25 -2.65 1.64
C LYS A 81 -11.89 -2.78 0.26
N LEU A 82 -11.21 -3.46 -0.65
CA LEU A 82 -11.65 -3.68 -2.03
C LEU A 82 -11.87 -5.16 -2.30
N SER A 83 -12.83 -5.47 -3.16
CA SER A 83 -13.05 -6.85 -3.61
C SER A 83 -11.91 -7.32 -4.50
N ALA A 84 -11.74 -8.64 -4.57
CA ALA A 84 -10.70 -9.25 -5.42
C ALA A 84 -10.84 -8.84 -6.90
N ALA A 85 -12.06 -8.63 -7.39
CA ALA A 85 -12.30 -8.15 -8.75
C ALA A 85 -11.80 -6.70 -8.93
N THR A 86 -12.09 -5.83 -7.97
CA THR A 86 -11.64 -4.43 -8.02
C THR A 86 -10.11 -4.32 -7.92
N LEU A 87 -9.46 -5.11 -7.06
CA LEU A 87 -8.00 -5.14 -6.96
C LEU A 87 -7.34 -5.62 -8.27
N ARG A 88 -7.91 -6.63 -8.93
CA ARG A 88 -7.44 -7.09 -10.25
C ARG A 88 -7.57 -6.00 -11.30
N ASN A 89 -8.73 -5.34 -11.37
CA ASN A 89 -8.93 -4.22 -12.30
C ASN A 89 -7.95 -3.08 -12.02
N LEU A 90 -7.77 -2.73 -10.75
CA LEU A 90 -6.81 -1.70 -10.33
C LEU A 90 -5.38 -2.04 -10.76
N SER A 91 -4.96 -3.30 -10.63
CA SER A 91 -3.65 -3.75 -11.14
C SER A 91 -3.53 -3.72 -12.66
N SER A 92 -4.64 -3.94 -13.39
CA SER A 92 -4.68 -3.94 -14.86
C SER A 92 -4.75 -2.53 -15.45
N ASP A 93 -5.37 -1.58 -14.75
CA ASP A 93 -5.57 -0.21 -15.21
C ASP A 93 -4.39 0.71 -14.87
N CYS A 94 -3.49 0.28 -13.97
CA CYS A 94 -2.31 1.05 -13.61
C CYS A 94 -1.22 0.94 -14.68
N GLN A 95 -0.61 2.08 -15.02
CA GLN A 95 0.46 2.14 -16.02
C GLN A 95 1.77 1.52 -15.51
N GLN A 96 1.95 1.48 -14.19
CA GLN A 96 3.14 0.95 -13.57
C GLN A 96 2.76 0.26 -12.25
N VAL A 97 3.17 -1.00 -12.14
CA VAL A 97 3.00 -1.83 -10.93
C VAL A 97 4.39 -2.16 -10.41
N LEU A 98 4.66 -1.77 -9.16
CA LEU A 98 5.91 -2.07 -8.46
C LEU A 98 5.59 -3.03 -7.33
N VAL A 99 6.22 -4.20 -7.33
CA VAL A 99 6.02 -5.24 -6.31
C VAL A 99 7.26 -5.31 -5.43
N PHE A 100 7.05 -5.25 -4.12
CA PHE A 100 8.08 -5.29 -3.10
C PHE A 100 7.85 -6.43 -2.12
#